data_AF-A0A438NB04-F1
#
_entry.id   AF-A0A438NB04-F1
#
_cell.length_a   1.000
_cell.length_b   1.000
_cell.length_c   1.000
_cell.angle_alpha   90.00
_cell.angle_beta   90.00
_cell.angle_gamma   90.00
#
_symmetry.space_group_name_H-M   'P 1'
#
loop_
_entity.id
_entity.type
_entity.pdbx_description
1 polymer ?
#
loop_
_entity_poly.entity_id
_entity_poly.type
_entity_poly.pdbx_seq_one_letter_code
_entity_poly.pdbx_strand_id
1 'polypeptide(L)'
;MSQTELERPDSIQEEDPHNEAPVKKQKSRRPASKSTPILTPKTVLPILFGIGIIFAPIGGLLLWASASIQELVIDYTDCTSTATSSFTPIPENKVSSEFRTTNSSIRPQWRTTVNSTTPPYSVTIDETNVCTLQFSIPNDIGPPVYLYYRLTNFYQNHRRYVRSLDTDQLRGAALSRGTIDSSSCDPIKLAPDGRPIYPCGLIANSLFNDTLNSPVSVNSAGGQERQTYTMTNRSIAWSSDSELYRRTEYRNDEVAPPPNWALRYPDGYTDENPIPDLSQYEEFQVWMRTAGLPTFSKLALRNDDDTMTAGIYQMDIYDFFPVDVYDGTKSVLISTRSVVGGKNSFLGIAYVVVGGLCIVLGVLFTIANLIRPRKLGDHTYLSWNNDSNPTATSTGREVRPGLPRYRPIRRNCGVDPPSASLRHSHRWLRENEPRNNELWNATSVKNRYWTIDHSTHNHTHRQRSEALAVFTIETYMHIVSDTDSASPSSRNYVTDETIQRQFNYIVESFANSSIGYRLAGVTRTTNDVWARNGDDVAMKQALRQGTYSTLNIYFQSQLRSNDGYPDTPTGSTLLGFCTLPTAGITSSTRPSRYITDGCNILSATMPGGTYGGYNLGGTTVHEVGRE
;
A
#
# COMPACT_ATOMS: atom_id res chain seq x y z
N MET A 1 84.34 -1.64 11.09
CA MET A 1 85.44 -1.84 10.13
C MET A 1 84.93 -2.71 9.01
N SER A 2 85.42 -2.46 7.79
CA SER A 2 84.99 -2.97 6.46
C SER A 2 83.91 -2.08 5.81
N GLN A 3 84.27 -1.03 5.05
CA GLN A 3 84.72 -1.01 3.63
C GLN A 3 83.69 -1.62 2.67
N THR A 4 83.32 -1.10 1.50
CA THR A 4 83.44 0.20 0.80
C THR A 4 82.37 0.12 -0.31
N GLU A 5 81.67 1.23 -0.52
CA GLU A 5 81.06 1.81 -1.74
C GLU A 5 81.72 1.36 -3.07
N LEU A 6 81.14 1.26 -4.28
CA LEU A 6 79.95 1.76 -4.99
C LEU A 6 79.85 0.96 -6.31
N GLU A 7 78.68 0.76 -6.90
CA GLU A 7 78.50 0.99 -8.36
C GLU A 7 77.01 1.14 -8.71
N ARG A 8 76.68 2.26 -9.35
CA ARG A 8 75.39 2.58 -9.97
C ARG A 8 75.63 2.59 -11.49
N PRO A 9 74.64 2.23 -12.32
CA PRO A 9 74.01 3.31 -13.09
C PRO A 9 72.49 3.17 -13.19
N ASP A 10 71.85 4.34 -13.24
CA ASP A 10 70.41 4.56 -13.36
C ASP A 10 69.85 4.17 -14.74
N SER A 11 68.60 3.70 -14.74
CA SER A 11 67.58 3.95 -15.77
C SER A 11 66.31 3.15 -15.43
N ILE A 12 65.04 3.54 -15.54
CA ILE A 12 64.26 4.71 -16.00
C ILE A 12 62.78 4.31 -15.65
N GLN A 13 61.90 5.28 -15.30
CA GLN A 13 60.40 5.22 -15.37
C GLN A 13 59.64 4.23 -14.45
N GLU A 14 58.42 4.47 -13.94
CA GLU A 14 57.50 5.61 -13.85
C GLU A 14 56.35 5.20 -12.90
N GLU A 15 55.59 6.20 -12.46
CA GLU A 15 54.29 6.19 -11.79
C GLU A 15 54.20 6.06 -10.26
N ASP A 16 53.35 6.93 -9.74
CA ASP A 16 53.51 7.78 -8.57
C ASP A 16 52.48 7.38 -7.49
N PRO A 17 52.90 7.21 -6.23
CA PRO A 17 52.01 6.86 -5.13
C PRO A 17 51.19 8.08 -4.69
N HIS A 18 49.98 8.23 -5.21
CA HIS A 18 48.92 8.96 -4.53
C HIS A 18 48.54 8.25 -3.23
N ASN A 19 49.37 8.42 -2.21
CA ASN A 19 49.04 8.17 -0.83
C ASN A 19 49.50 9.38 0.02
N GLU A 20 49.04 10.58 -0.36
CA GLU A 20 49.07 11.72 0.54
C GLU A 20 47.80 11.70 1.42
N ALA A 21 48.02 11.64 2.73
CA ALA A 21 46.98 11.84 3.73
C ALA A 21 46.25 13.17 3.47
N PRO A 22 44.91 13.23 3.65
CA PRO A 22 44.16 14.43 3.32
C PRO A 22 44.61 15.57 4.24
N VAL A 23 45.23 16.59 3.63
CA VAL A 23 45.50 17.88 4.26
C VAL A 23 44.18 18.40 4.84
N LYS A 24 44.11 18.50 6.18
CA LYS A 24 42.98 19.12 6.88
C LYS A 24 42.87 20.57 6.42
N LYS A 25 42.00 20.85 5.44
CA LYS A 25 41.54 22.21 5.14
C LYS A 25 40.97 22.78 6.43
N GLN A 26 41.63 23.80 6.98
CA GLN A 26 41.14 24.57 8.11
C GLN A 26 39.83 25.24 7.67
N LYS A 27 38.68 24.64 8.01
CA LYS A 27 37.36 25.22 7.76
C LYS A 27 37.34 26.62 8.38
N SER A 28 37.24 27.64 7.53
CA SER A 28 36.99 29.02 7.92
C SER A 28 35.83 29.05 8.92
N ARG A 29 36.04 29.71 10.06
CA ARG A 29 35.05 29.95 11.12
C ARG A 29 33.93 30.92 10.71
N ARG A 30 33.74 31.18 9.42
CA ARG A 30 32.58 31.93 8.93
C ARG A 30 31.38 30.98 8.90
N PRO A 31 30.26 31.28 9.57
CA PRO A 31 29.05 30.48 9.42
C PRO A 31 28.66 30.48 7.94
N ALA A 32 28.15 29.34 7.44
CA ALA A 32 27.51 29.30 6.13
C ALA A 32 26.48 30.44 6.03
N SER A 33 26.33 31.05 4.86
CA SER A 33 25.24 31.99 4.59
C SER A 33 23.91 31.26 4.82
N LYS A 34 23.35 31.42 6.02
CA LYS A 34 22.09 30.82 6.43
C LYS A 34 21.03 31.91 6.31
N SER A 35 20.26 31.87 5.22
CA SER A 35 19.06 32.69 5.08
C SER A 35 17.97 32.10 5.98
N THR A 36 17.72 32.71 7.13
CA THR A 36 16.55 32.40 7.97
C THR A 36 15.39 33.28 7.50
N PRO A 37 14.41 32.76 6.74
CA PRO A 37 13.30 33.57 6.26
C PRO A 37 12.43 34.01 7.44
N ILE A 38 12.36 35.31 7.68
CA ILE A 38 11.44 35.87 8.66
C ILE A 38 10.08 36.04 7.96
N LEU A 39 9.07 35.34 8.47
CA LEU A 39 7.70 35.44 7.99
C LEU A 39 7.13 36.78 8.47
N THR A 40 6.99 37.73 7.54
CA THR A 40 6.43 39.05 7.81
C THR A 40 5.12 39.19 7.04
N PRO A 41 4.14 40.00 7.48
CA PRO A 41 2.93 40.24 6.70
C PRO A 41 3.23 40.73 5.27
N LYS A 42 4.32 41.49 5.09
CA LYS A 42 4.78 41.98 3.78
C LYS A 42 5.30 40.88 2.86
N THR A 43 5.76 39.75 3.40
CA THR A 43 6.24 38.61 2.61
C THR A 43 5.18 37.53 2.47
N VAL A 44 4.39 37.26 3.51
CA VAL A 44 3.39 36.18 3.54
C VAL A 44 2.11 36.55 2.78
N LEU A 45 1.59 37.78 2.91
CA LEU A 45 0.34 38.18 2.26
C LEU A 45 0.44 38.12 0.72
N PRO A 46 1.50 38.64 0.06
CA PRO A 46 1.63 38.52 -1.39
C PRO A 46 1.75 37.07 -1.86
N ILE A 47 2.40 36.21 -1.06
CA ILE A 47 2.52 34.78 -1.38
C ILE A 47 1.14 34.10 -1.32
N LEU A 48 0.36 34.36 -0.27
CA LEU A 48 -0.99 33.78 -0.14
C LEU A 48 -1.92 34.21 -1.29
N PHE A 49 -1.97 35.51 -1.60
CA PHE A 49 -2.76 35.98 -2.73
C PHE A 49 -2.21 35.49 -4.08
N GLY A 50 -0.89 35.42 -4.25
CA GLY A 50 -0.24 34.90 -5.44
C GLY A 50 -0.60 33.44 -5.71
N ILE A 51 -0.50 32.58 -4.69
CA ILE A 51 -0.93 31.18 -4.79
C ILE A 51 -2.42 31.10 -5.14
N GLY A 52 -3.27 31.87 -4.45
CA GLY A 52 -4.70 31.90 -4.70
C GLY A 52 -5.08 32.28 -6.13
N ILE A 53 -4.50 33.37 -6.64
CA ILE A 53 -4.74 33.91 -7.99
C ILE A 53 -4.24 32.96 -9.08
N ILE A 54 -3.20 32.17 -8.83
CA ILE A 54 -2.68 31.19 -9.79
C ILE A 54 -3.47 29.88 -9.71
N PHE A 55 -3.74 29.37 -8.51
CA PHE A 55 -4.32 28.04 -8.32
C PHE A 55 -5.81 28.01 -8.65
N ALA A 56 -6.57 29.08 -8.40
CA ALA A 56 -8.01 29.09 -8.68
C ALA A 56 -8.34 29.01 -10.19
N PRO A 57 -7.71 29.79 -11.09
CA PRO A 57 -7.90 29.63 -12.54
C PRO A 57 -7.42 28.27 -13.07
N ILE A 58 -6.28 27.77 -12.59
CA ILE A 58 -5.79 26.44 -12.96
C ILE A 58 -6.80 25.37 -12.54
N GLY A 59 -7.27 25.41 -11.29
CA GLY A 59 -8.28 24.49 -10.79
C GLY A 59 -9.59 24.55 -11.60
N GLY A 60 -10.05 25.75 -11.92
CA GLY A 60 -11.23 25.95 -12.79
C GLY A 60 -11.04 25.37 -14.19
N LEU A 61 -9.86 25.56 -14.80
CA LEU A 61 -9.52 24.98 -16.10
C LEU A 61 -9.46 23.45 -16.06
N LEU A 62 -8.89 22.87 -15.00
CA LEU A 62 -8.84 21.42 -14.80
C LEU A 62 -10.25 20.83 -14.61
N LEU A 63 -11.12 21.51 -13.85
CA LEU A 63 -12.52 21.10 -13.69
C LEU A 63 -13.29 21.14 -15.02
N TRP A 64 -13.13 22.22 -15.77
CA TRP A 64 -13.72 22.35 -17.09
C TRP A 64 -13.23 21.26 -18.06
N ALA A 65 -11.92 21.00 -18.06
CA ALA A 65 -11.33 19.92 -18.87
C ALA A 65 -11.91 18.55 -18.49
N SER A 66 -12.03 18.26 -17.18
CA SER A 66 -12.64 17.03 -16.67
C SER A 66 -14.12 16.90 -17.09
N ALA A 67 -14.89 17.98 -17.01
CA ALA A 67 -16.31 18.01 -17.38
C ALA A 67 -16.55 17.95 -18.90
N SER A 68 -15.53 18.24 -19.72
CA SER A 68 -15.62 18.17 -21.18
C SER A 68 -15.52 16.74 -21.75
N ILE A 69 -15.09 15.79 -20.92
CA ILE A 69 -14.93 14.38 -21.26
C ILE A 69 -16.28 13.69 -21.29
N GLN A 70 -16.47 12.83 -22.27
CA GLN A 70 -17.68 12.02 -22.41
C GLN A 70 -17.33 10.57 -22.08
N GLU A 71 -18.15 9.93 -21.24
CA GLU A 71 -17.88 8.59 -20.71
C GLU A 71 -19.18 7.75 -20.66
N LEU A 72 -19.09 6.49 -21.06
CA LEU A 72 -20.14 5.48 -20.89
C LEU A 72 -19.54 4.25 -20.24
N VAL A 73 -20.08 3.87 -19.08
CA VAL A 73 -19.69 2.67 -18.34
C VAL A 73 -20.88 1.73 -18.25
N ILE A 74 -20.66 0.48 -18.65
CA ILE A 74 -21.66 -0.58 -18.56
C ILE A 74 -21.03 -1.77 -17.83
N ASP A 75 -21.56 -2.08 -16.65
CA ASP A 75 -21.22 -3.28 -15.89
C ASP A 75 -21.93 -4.49 -16.48
N TYR A 76 -21.14 -5.44 -17.00
CA TYR A 76 -21.64 -6.66 -17.65
C TYR A 76 -21.35 -7.93 -16.83
N THR A 77 -20.99 -7.78 -15.56
CA THR A 77 -20.58 -8.87 -14.66
C THR A 77 -21.59 -10.03 -14.65
N ASP A 78 -22.87 -9.72 -14.54
CA ASP A 78 -23.95 -10.72 -14.42
C ASP A 78 -24.67 -10.97 -15.76
N CYS A 79 -24.06 -10.59 -16.88
CA CYS A 79 -24.71 -10.74 -18.18
C CYS A 79 -25.01 -12.21 -18.49
N THR A 80 -24.08 -13.10 -18.21
CA THR A 80 -24.21 -14.55 -18.44
C THR A 80 -25.21 -15.23 -17.51
N SER A 81 -25.41 -14.69 -16.30
CA SER A 81 -26.33 -15.25 -15.30
C SER A 81 -27.74 -14.66 -15.33
N THR A 82 -27.88 -13.40 -15.76
CA THR A 82 -29.14 -12.63 -15.65
C THR A 82 -29.78 -12.32 -17.00
N ALA A 83 -28.99 -12.19 -18.07
CA ALA A 83 -29.55 -11.85 -19.38
C ALA A 83 -30.27 -13.06 -20.03
N THR A 84 -31.17 -12.76 -20.97
CA THR A 84 -31.84 -13.78 -21.79
C THR A 84 -31.25 -13.80 -23.20
N SER A 85 -31.70 -14.72 -24.06
CA SER A 85 -31.37 -14.72 -25.49
C SER A 85 -31.96 -13.52 -26.26
N SER A 86 -32.94 -12.83 -25.67
CA SER A 86 -33.53 -11.60 -26.18
C SER A 86 -33.00 -10.37 -25.44
N PHE A 87 -33.01 -9.20 -26.10
CA PHE A 87 -32.55 -7.96 -25.48
C PHE A 87 -33.45 -7.56 -24.31
N THR A 88 -32.85 -7.49 -23.12
CA THR A 88 -33.50 -7.00 -21.91
C THR A 88 -32.77 -5.75 -21.40
N PRO A 89 -33.49 -4.77 -20.80
CA PRO A 89 -32.86 -3.59 -20.22
C PRO A 89 -31.84 -3.94 -19.14
N ILE A 90 -30.71 -3.23 -19.14
CA ILE A 90 -29.69 -3.33 -18.10
C ILE A 90 -30.17 -2.55 -16.86
N PRO A 91 -30.01 -3.07 -15.64
CA PRO A 91 -30.33 -2.35 -14.41
C PRO A 91 -29.65 -0.97 -14.32
N GLU A 92 -30.35 0.06 -13.84
CA GLU A 92 -29.83 1.44 -13.81
C GLU A 92 -28.55 1.59 -12.99
N ASN A 93 -28.39 0.80 -11.91
CA ASN A 93 -27.20 0.83 -11.07
C ASN A 93 -25.93 0.27 -11.75
N LYS A 94 -26.07 -0.35 -12.93
CA LYS A 94 -24.98 -0.92 -13.73
C LYS A 94 -24.54 -0.03 -14.88
N VAL A 95 -25.23 1.08 -15.10
CA VAL A 95 -24.95 2.01 -16.18
C VAL A 95 -24.60 3.37 -15.59
N SER A 96 -23.45 3.91 -15.97
CA SER A 96 -23.07 5.28 -15.68
C SER A 96 -22.71 5.96 -16.99
N SER A 97 -23.37 7.06 -17.33
CA SER A 97 -23.13 7.77 -18.58
C SER A 97 -23.05 9.27 -18.34
N GLU A 98 -22.07 9.91 -18.95
CA GLU A 98 -21.93 11.36 -18.97
C GLU A 98 -21.62 11.80 -20.39
N PHE A 99 -22.58 12.49 -20.98
CA PHE A 99 -22.51 13.05 -22.32
C PHE A 99 -22.85 14.53 -22.28
N ARG A 100 -22.43 15.26 -23.31
CA ARG A 100 -22.81 16.69 -23.44
C ARG A 100 -24.32 16.87 -23.56
N THR A 101 -25.00 15.87 -24.14
CA THR A 101 -26.44 15.85 -24.37
C THR A 101 -27.11 14.85 -23.44
N THR A 102 -28.12 15.30 -22.68
CA THR A 102 -28.86 14.45 -21.73
C THR A 102 -30.03 13.68 -22.34
N ASN A 103 -30.31 13.89 -23.64
CA ASN A 103 -31.41 13.23 -24.37
C ASN A 103 -31.00 11.83 -24.89
N SER A 104 -30.70 10.89 -24.00
CA SER A 104 -30.67 9.46 -24.36
C SER A 104 -31.99 8.81 -23.92
N SER A 105 -32.97 8.76 -24.83
CA SER A 105 -34.25 8.09 -24.58
C SER A 105 -34.13 6.56 -24.53
N ILE A 106 -33.00 6.01 -24.98
CA ILE A 106 -32.80 4.56 -25.12
C ILE A 106 -31.90 4.06 -24.00
N ARG A 107 -32.50 3.25 -23.12
CA ARG A 107 -31.79 2.56 -22.03
C ARG A 107 -30.91 1.46 -22.63
N PRO A 108 -29.66 1.29 -22.17
CA PRO A 108 -28.82 0.18 -22.58
C PRO A 108 -29.51 -1.17 -22.30
N GLN A 109 -29.31 -2.10 -23.23
CA GLN A 109 -29.86 -3.46 -23.17
C GLN A 109 -28.73 -4.47 -23.33
N TRP A 110 -28.94 -5.66 -22.81
CA TRP A 110 -28.03 -6.78 -23.04
C TRP A 110 -28.80 -8.02 -23.48
N ARG A 111 -28.09 -8.97 -24.06
CA ARG A 111 -28.54 -10.36 -24.23
C ARG A 111 -27.34 -11.27 -24.09
N THR A 112 -27.59 -12.54 -23.81
CA THR A 112 -26.56 -13.57 -23.80
C THR A 112 -26.82 -14.61 -24.88
N THR A 113 -25.77 -15.03 -25.56
CA THR A 113 -25.77 -16.10 -26.55
C THR A 113 -24.52 -16.97 -26.36
N VAL A 114 -24.44 -18.09 -27.06
CA VAL A 114 -23.25 -18.95 -27.05
C VAL A 114 -22.69 -19.00 -28.47
N ASN A 115 -21.37 -18.83 -28.62
CA ASN A 115 -20.69 -18.91 -29.91
C ASN A 115 -19.23 -19.35 -29.74
N SER A 116 -18.58 -19.77 -30.82
CA SER A 116 -17.14 -20.08 -30.83
C SER A 116 -16.31 -18.84 -31.17
N THR A 117 -15.11 -18.74 -30.59
CA THR A 117 -14.16 -17.67 -30.90
C THR A 117 -12.72 -18.15 -30.85
N THR A 118 -11.82 -17.47 -31.55
CA THR A 118 -10.38 -17.71 -31.51
C THR A 118 -9.69 -16.45 -30.99
N PRO A 119 -9.47 -16.34 -29.66
CA PRO A 119 -8.74 -15.21 -29.09
C PRO A 119 -7.31 -15.12 -29.66
N PRO A 120 -6.65 -13.94 -29.59
CA PRO A 120 -5.25 -13.83 -29.99
C PRO A 120 -4.38 -14.84 -29.24
N TYR A 121 -3.44 -15.51 -29.92
CA TYR A 121 -2.56 -16.54 -29.34
C TYR A 121 -3.35 -17.57 -28.50
N SER A 122 -4.30 -18.24 -29.16
CA SER A 122 -5.19 -19.23 -28.55
C SER A 122 -5.67 -20.20 -29.63
N VAL A 123 -5.97 -21.42 -29.23
CA VAL A 123 -6.86 -22.30 -30.02
C VAL A 123 -8.28 -21.69 -30.11
N THR A 124 -9.08 -22.20 -31.06
CA THR A 124 -10.52 -21.93 -31.07
C THR A 124 -11.16 -22.51 -29.83
N ILE A 125 -11.94 -21.70 -29.12
CA ILE A 125 -12.69 -22.10 -27.94
C ILE A 125 -14.16 -22.12 -28.34
N ASP A 126 -14.74 -23.32 -28.30
CA ASP A 126 -16.14 -23.54 -28.61
C ASP A 126 -17.03 -23.26 -27.40
N GLU A 127 -18.33 -23.10 -27.67
CA GLU A 127 -19.37 -22.94 -26.64
C GLU A 127 -19.11 -21.82 -25.62
N THR A 128 -18.53 -20.70 -26.07
CA THR A 128 -18.23 -19.56 -25.21
C THR A 128 -19.45 -18.67 -25.02
N ASN A 129 -19.69 -18.22 -23.78
CA ASN A 129 -20.72 -17.24 -23.48
C ASN A 129 -20.38 -15.88 -24.09
N VAL A 130 -21.32 -15.33 -24.85
CA VAL A 130 -21.22 -14.01 -25.47
C VAL A 130 -22.22 -13.09 -24.80
N CYS A 131 -21.74 -12.01 -24.20
CA CYS A 131 -22.55 -10.90 -23.75
C CYS A 131 -22.63 -9.85 -24.87
N THR A 132 -23.80 -9.68 -25.46
CA THR A 132 -24.06 -8.63 -26.45
C THR A 132 -24.65 -7.42 -25.73
N LEU A 133 -23.91 -6.31 -25.73
CA LEU A 133 -24.37 -5.02 -25.22
C LEU A 133 -24.94 -4.18 -26.36
N GLN A 134 -26.09 -3.55 -26.13
CA GLN A 134 -26.67 -2.55 -27.03
C GLN A 134 -26.85 -1.24 -26.28
N PHE A 135 -26.25 -0.16 -26.79
CA PHE A 135 -26.22 1.14 -26.11
C PHE A 135 -26.31 2.30 -27.10
N SER A 136 -26.74 3.46 -26.62
CA SER A 136 -26.94 4.67 -27.43
C SER A 136 -25.86 5.71 -27.15
N ILE A 137 -25.31 6.28 -28.20
CA ILE A 137 -24.45 7.46 -28.17
C ILE A 137 -25.31 8.67 -28.58
N PRO A 138 -25.57 9.63 -27.67
CA PRO A 138 -26.56 10.69 -27.90
C PRO A 138 -26.07 11.84 -28.79
N ASN A 139 -24.75 11.99 -28.96
CA ASN A 139 -24.13 12.99 -29.82
C ASN A 139 -22.79 12.47 -30.34
N ASP A 140 -22.32 13.04 -31.45
CA ASP A 140 -21.04 12.65 -32.05
C ASP A 140 -19.87 12.82 -31.05
N ILE A 141 -18.97 11.85 -31.07
CA ILE A 141 -17.75 11.81 -30.26
C ILE A 141 -16.56 11.82 -31.22
N GLY A 142 -15.83 12.95 -31.26
CA GLY A 142 -14.64 13.08 -32.09
C GLY A 142 -13.47 12.23 -31.59
N PRO A 143 -12.50 11.90 -32.47
CA PRO A 143 -11.33 11.11 -32.10
C PRO A 143 -10.38 11.90 -31.16
N PRO A 144 -9.58 11.19 -30.33
CA PRO A 144 -9.55 9.74 -30.17
C PRO A 144 -10.64 9.21 -29.21
N VAL A 145 -11.19 8.05 -29.55
CA VAL A 145 -12.14 7.28 -28.73
C VAL A 145 -11.45 6.05 -28.17
N TYR A 146 -11.54 5.85 -26.86
CA TYR A 146 -10.90 4.74 -26.17
C TYR A 146 -11.93 3.81 -25.56
N LEU A 147 -11.70 2.51 -25.67
CA LEU A 147 -12.43 1.46 -25.00
C LEU A 147 -11.53 0.83 -23.94
N TYR A 148 -11.95 0.94 -22.69
CA TYR A 148 -11.32 0.33 -21.53
C TYR A 148 -12.19 -0.81 -21.01
N TYR A 149 -11.56 -1.79 -20.36
CA TYR A 149 -12.24 -2.58 -19.35
C TYR A 149 -11.88 -2.04 -17.97
N ARG A 150 -12.84 -2.11 -17.05
CA ARG A 150 -12.68 -1.73 -15.65
C ARG A 150 -12.93 -2.93 -14.77
N LEU A 151 -11.99 -3.20 -13.87
CA LEU A 151 -12.12 -4.20 -12.83
C LEU A 151 -12.25 -3.52 -11.47
N THR A 152 -13.10 -4.05 -10.60
CA THR A 152 -13.21 -3.65 -9.20
C THR A 152 -12.78 -4.79 -8.30
N ASN A 153 -12.34 -4.47 -7.08
CA ASN A 153 -11.93 -5.44 -6.06
C ASN A 153 -10.79 -6.38 -6.50
N PHE A 154 -9.98 -5.99 -7.50
CA PHE A 154 -8.86 -6.80 -7.99
C PHE A 154 -7.52 -6.17 -7.58
N TYR A 155 -6.79 -6.83 -6.67
CA TYR A 155 -5.63 -6.23 -6.00
C TYR A 155 -4.30 -6.43 -6.76
N GLN A 156 -4.13 -5.76 -7.91
CA GLN A 156 -2.84 -5.75 -8.63
C GLN A 156 -1.71 -5.13 -7.81
N ASN A 157 -2.02 -4.30 -6.83
CA ASN A 157 -1.06 -3.63 -5.95
C ASN A 157 -0.58 -4.49 -4.77
N HIS A 158 -1.06 -5.73 -4.64
CA HIS A 158 -0.62 -6.62 -3.57
C HIS A 158 0.89 -6.93 -3.71
N ARG A 159 1.65 -6.83 -2.62
CA ARG A 159 3.12 -6.95 -2.63
C ARG A 159 3.63 -8.23 -3.31
N ARG A 160 2.99 -9.38 -3.04
CA ARG A 160 3.33 -10.65 -3.67
C ARG A 160 3.00 -10.67 -5.16
N TYR A 161 1.90 -10.03 -5.55
CA TYR A 161 1.45 -9.98 -6.94
C TYR A 161 2.42 -9.16 -7.79
N VAL A 162 2.75 -7.93 -7.37
CA VAL A 162 3.65 -7.02 -8.10
C VAL A 162 5.06 -7.59 -8.29
N ARG A 163 5.54 -8.40 -7.34
CA ARG A 163 6.87 -9.03 -7.41
C ARG A 163 6.91 -10.30 -8.26
N SER A 164 5.75 -10.89 -8.56
CA SER A 164 5.66 -12.21 -9.18
C SER A 164 5.76 -12.12 -10.70
N LEU A 165 6.98 -11.87 -11.17
CA LEU A 165 7.41 -11.84 -12.57
C LEU A 165 8.93 -12.05 -12.65
N ASP A 166 9.43 -12.41 -13.82
CA ASP A 166 10.87 -12.45 -14.11
C ASP A 166 11.19 -11.51 -15.28
N THR A 167 12.02 -10.49 -15.05
CA THR A 167 12.28 -9.46 -16.05
C THR A 167 13.15 -9.95 -17.21
N ASP A 168 14.07 -10.88 -16.96
CA ASP A 168 14.96 -11.37 -18.00
C ASP A 168 14.21 -12.33 -18.92
N GLN A 169 13.27 -13.10 -18.36
CA GLN A 169 12.33 -13.91 -19.13
C GLN A 169 11.46 -13.03 -20.06
N LEU A 170 10.93 -11.91 -19.56
CA LEU A 170 10.11 -10.97 -20.36
C LEU A 170 10.93 -10.24 -21.43
N ARG A 171 12.22 -10.00 -21.18
CA ARG A 171 13.20 -9.47 -22.14
C ARG A 171 13.68 -10.49 -23.17
N GLY A 172 13.13 -11.71 -23.14
CA GLY A 172 13.31 -12.72 -24.17
C GLY A 172 14.31 -13.83 -23.82
N ALA A 173 15.05 -13.72 -22.72
CA ALA A 173 16.06 -14.71 -22.36
C ALA A 173 15.46 -16.09 -22.07
N ALA A 174 16.06 -17.14 -22.64
CA ALA A 174 15.75 -18.52 -22.32
C ALA A 174 16.44 -18.93 -21.00
N LEU A 175 15.74 -18.81 -19.88
CA LEU A 175 16.25 -19.10 -18.54
C LEU A 175 16.14 -20.60 -18.19
N SER A 176 17.12 -21.09 -17.45
CA SER A 176 17.11 -22.50 -17.01
C SER A 176 16.04 -22.76 -15.95
N ARG A 177 15.64 -24.03 -15.79
CA ARG A 177 14.75 -24.48 -14.70
C ARG A 177 15.21 -23.99 -13.33
N GLY A 178 16.50 -24.13 -13.01
CA GLY A 178 17.03 -23.72 -11.70
C GLY A 178 16.94 -22.22 -11.49
N THR A 179 17.19 -21.42 -12.54
CA THR A 179 17.06 -19.97 -12.50
C THR A 179 15.62 -19.54 -12.20
N ILE A 180 14.64 -20.10 -12.92
CA ILE A 180 13.22 -19.81 -12.73
C ILE A 180 12.71 -20.29 -11.36
N ASP A 181 13.16 -21.44 -10.88
CA ASP A 181 12.78 -21.96 -9.56
C ASP A 181 13.24 -21.02 -8.43
N SER A 182 14.41 -20.41 -8.60
CA SER A 182 14.96 -19.42 -7.65
C SER A 182 14.49 -17.97 -7.90
N SER A 183 13.69 -17.71 -8.93
CA SER A 183 13.28 -16.35 -9.31
C SER A 183 12.18 -15.77 -8.42
N SER A 184 11.75 -14.54 -8.70
CA SER A 184 10.65 -13.88 -7.97
C SER A 184 9.25 -14.33 -8.42
N CYS A 185 9.12 -15.24 -9.38
CA CYS A 185 7.84 -15.71 -9.95
C CYS A 185 6.95 -16.54 -9.02
N ASP A 186 7.19 -16.55 -7.71
CA ASP A 186 6.40 -17.34 -6.76
C ASP A 186 4.91 -16.94 -6.78
N PRO A 187 3.97 -17.91 -6.73
CA PRO A 187 4.17 -19.36 -6.74
C PRO A 187 4.18 -19.99 -8.15
N ILE A 188 3.96 -19.20 -9.22
CA ILE A 188 3.77 -19.70 -10.59
C ILE A 188 5.11 -19.74 -11.33
N LYS A 189 5.95 -20.72 -10.97
CA LYS A 189 7.32 -20.87 -11.49
C LYS A 189 7.49 -22.04 -12.45
N LEU A 190 7.13 -23.24 -11.97
CA LEU A 190 7.33 -24.50 -12.68
C LEU A 190 5.99 -25.21 -12.86
N ALA A 191 5.81 -25.86 -13.99
CA ALA A 191 4.69 -26.74 -14.25
C ALA A 191 4.85 -28.08 -13.49
N PRO A 192 3.78 -28.87 -13.33
CA PRO A 192 3.85 -30.16 -12.63
C PRO A 192 4.85 -31.16 -13.22
N ASP A 193 5.15 -31.05 -14.52
CA ASP A 193 6.15 -31.84 -15.24
C ASP A 193 7.60 -31.35 -15.03
N GLY A 194 7.79 -30.25 -14.27
CA GLY A 194 9.07 -29.66 -13.94
C GLY A 194 9.62 -28.67 -14.97
N ARG A 195 8.91 -28.41 -16.08
CA ARG A 195 9.31 -27.38 -17.05
C ARG A 195 9.07 -25.97 -16.48
N PRO A 196 9.89 -24.97 -16.85
CA PRO A 196 9.61 -23.58 -16.52
C PRO A 196 8.28 -23.12 -17.13
N ILE A 197 7.52 -22.32 -16.38
CA ILE A 197 6.33 -21.66 -16.91
C ILE A 197 6.78 -20.42 -17.67
N TYR A 198 6.23 -20.21 -18.87
CA TYR A 198 6.43 -18.99 -19.64
C TYR A 198 5.08 -18.42 -20.10
N PRO A 199 4.82 -17.12 -19.89
CA PRO A 199 5.50 -16.22 -18.95
C PRO A 199 5.19 -16.59 -17.49
N CYS A 200 6.19 -16.59 -16.61
CA CYS A 200 6.01 -16.97 -15.20
C CYS A 200 5.41 -15.85 -14.34
N GLY A 201 4.86 -16.25 -13.19
CA GLY A 201 4.38 -15.34 -12.15
C GLY A 201 2.88 -15.04 -12.17
N LEU A 202 2.40 -14.47 -11.05
CA LEU A 202 0.98 -14.21 -10.80
C LEU A 202 0.38 -13.20 -11.77
N ILE A 203 1.16 -12.20 -12.18
CA ILE A 203 0.67 -11.13 -13.07
C ILE A 203 0.30 -11.73 -14.42
N ALA A 204 1.23 -12.47 -15.03
CA ALA A 204 1.03 -13.14 -16.30
C ALA A 204 -0.08 -14.20 -16.22
N ASN A 205 -0.09 -15.01 -15.17
CA ASN A 205 -1.10 -16.06 -15.00
C ASN A 205 -2.53 -15.50 -14.94
N SER A 206 -2.74 -14.36 -14.30
CA SER A 206 -4.07 -13.76 -14.12
C SER A 206 -4.47 -12.76 -15.20
N LEU A 207 -3.86 -12.84 -16.39
CA LEU A 207 -4.20 -12.01 -17.54
C LEU A 207 -5.71 -11.92 -17.78
N PHE A 208 -6.24 -10.70 -17.86
CA PHE A 208 -7.62 -10.47 -18.27
C PHE A 208 -7.84 -11.00 -19.69
N ASN A 209 -8.82 -11.89 -19.86
CA ASN A 209 -8.99 -12.69 -21.06
C ASN A 209 -10.37 -12.58 -21.73
N ASP A 210 -11.27 -11.69 -21.27
CA ASP A 210 -12.48 -11.40 -22.05
C ASP A 210 -12.08 -10.78 -23.40
N THR A 211 -12.73 -11.22 -24.49
CA THR A 211 -12.47 -10.66 -25.81
C THR A 211 -13.49 -9.56 -26.11
N LEU A 212 -13.01 -8.33 -26.22
CA LEU A 212 -13.84 -7.15 -26.52
C LEU A 212 -13.79 -6.86 -28.02
N ASN A 213 -14.94 -6.86 -28.68
CA ASN A 213 -15.03 -6.57 -30.12
C ASN A 213 -15.35 -5.09 -30.39
N SER A 214 -15.05 -4.64 -31.61
CA SER A 214 -15.41 -3.30 -32.07
C SER A 214 -16.94 -3.11 -32.10
N PRO A 215 -17.48 -1.97 -31.64
CA PRO A 215 -18.92 -1.69 -31.71
C PRO A 215 -19.42 -1.60 -33.17
N VAL A 216 -20.65 -2.07 -33.41
CA VAL A 216 -21.32 -2.05 -34.73
C VAL A 216 -22.58 -1.22 -34.67
N SER A 217 -22.77 -0.29 -35.60
CA SER A 217 -23.99 0.51 -35.67
C SER A 217 -25.21 -0.36 -36.04
N VAL A 218 -26.29 -0.21 -35.28
CA VAL A 218 -27.54 -0.96 -35.48
C VAL A 218 -28.55 -0.16 -36.29
N ASN A 219 -28.59 1.15 -36.06
CA ASN A 219 -29.48 2.09 -36.73
C ASN A 219 -28.64 3.27 -37.23
N SER A 220 -28.09 3.15 -38.44
CA SER A 220 -27.45 4.28 -39.11
C SER A 220 -28.53 5.31 -39.49
N ALA A 221 -28.31 6.59 -39.18
CA ALA A 221 -29.20 7.65 -39.61
C ALA A 221 -29.37 7.60 -41.15
N GLY A 222 -30.61 7.47 -41.64
CA GLY A 222 -30.90 7.45 -43.08
C GLY A 222 -30.87 6.10 -43.78
N GLY A 223 -30.92 4.97 -43.06
CA GLY A 223 -31.07 3.64 -43.69
C GLY A 223 -29.80 3.08 -44.33
N GLN A 224 -28.62 3.57 -43.92
CA GLN A 224 -27.35 2.99 -44.32
C GLN A 224 -27.13 1.62 -43.66
N GLU A 225 -26.33 0.78 -44.32
CA GLU A 225 -25.92 -0.53 -43.80
C GLU A 225 -25.26 -0.43 -42.42
N ARG A 226 -25.27 -1.54 -41.67
CA ARG A 226 -24.56 -1.63 -40.38
C ARG A 226 -23.08 -1.37 -40.61
N GLN A 227 -22.55 -0.33 -39.96
CA GLN A 227 -21.14 0.04 -40.06
C GLN A 227 -20.43 -0.30 -38.75
N THR A 228 -19.34 -1.05 -38.85
CA THR A 228 -18.46 -1.33 -37.72
C THR A 228 -17.62 -0.10 -37.41
N TYR A 229 -17.71 0.40 -36.18
CA TYR A 229 -16.79 1.40 -35.66
C TYR A 229 -15.48 0.69 -35.28
N THR A 230 -14.61 0.52 -36.28
CA THR A 230 -13.38 -0.28 -36.15
C THR A 230 -12.45 0.34 -35.12
N MET A 231 -12.12 -0.39 -34.07
CA MET A 231 -11.13 0.01 -33.07
C MET A 231 -9.94 -0.95 -33.12
N THR A 232 -8.73 -0.41 -32.93
CA THR A 232 -7.48 -1.18 -32.95
C THR A 232 -6.98 -1.48 -31.55
N ASN A 233 -6.37 -2.66 -31.39
CA ASN A 233 -5.60 -3.06 -30.21
C ASN A 233 -4.10 -2.70 -30.33
N ARG A 234 -3.74 -1.88 -31.32
CA ARG A 234 -2.36 -1.40 -31.54
C ARG A 234 -2.16 -0.02 -30.92
N SER A 235 -0.92 0.28 -30.53
CA SER A 235 -0.55 1.52 -29.84
C SER A 235 -1.39 1.79 -28.58
N ILE A 236 -1.74 0.73 -27.84
CA ILE A 236 -2.44 0.80 -26.54
C ILE A 236 -1.44 0.73 -25.37
N ALA A 237 -0.27 0.11 -25.58
CA ALA A 237 0.83 0.11 -24.63
C ALA A 237 1.70 1.37 -24.79
N TRP A 238 2.43 1.74 -23.73
CA TRP A 238 3.38 2.85 -23.81
C TRP A 238 4.63 2.38 -24.54
N SER A 239 5.24 3.26 -25.33
CA SER A 239 6.49 2.93 -26.04
C SER A 239 7.61 2.51 -25.08
N SER A 240 7.67 3.08 -23.88
CA SER A 240 8.61 2.68 -22.84
C SER A 240 8.30 1.29 -22.26
N ASP A 241 7.03 0.89 -22.23
CA ASP A 241 6.63 -0.43 -21.74
C ASP A 241 6.97 -1.49 -22.79
N SER A 242 6.70 -1.22 -24.07
CA SER A 242 7.00 -2.17 -25.16
C SER A 242 8.50 -2.45 -25.30
N GLU A 243 9.36 -1.51 -24.90
CA GLU A 243 10.81 -1.72 -24.83
C GLU A 243 11.24 -2.79 -23.81
N LEU A 244 10.39 -3.15 -22.85
CA LEU A 244 10.69 -4.18 -21.83
C LEU A 244 10.41 -5.60 -22.32
N TYR A 245 9.63 -5.76 -23.38
CA TYR A 245 9.18 -7.06 -23.88
C TYR A 245 9.85 -7.40 -25.21
N ARG A 246 10.41 -8.60 -25.30
CA ARG A 246 11.00 -9.11 -26.54
C ARG A 246 10.47 -10.50 -26.85
N ARG A 247 10.59 -10.88 -28.12
CA ARG A 247 10.37 -12.25 -28.54
C ARG A 247 11.29 -13.18 -27.76
N THR A 248 10.77 -14.28 -27.25
CA THR A 248 11.57 -15.22 -26.48
C THR A 248 12.49 -16.08 -27.34
N GLU A 249 13.60 -16.49 -26.74
CA GLU A 249 14.56 -17.46 -27.27
C GLU A 249 14.20 -18.92 -26.91
N TYR A 250 13.21 -19.15 -26.03
CA TYR A 250 12.74 -20.50 -25.73
C TYR A 250 12.17 -21.20 -26.96
N ARG A 251 12.32 -22.52 -27.00
CA ARG A 251 11.55 -23.38 -27.90
C ARG A 251 10.23 -23.80 -27.28
N ASN A 252 9.24 -24.11 -28.11
CA ASN A 252 7.89 -24.49 -27.68
C ASN A 252 7.87 -25.67 -26.68
N ASP A 253 8.79 -26.63 -26.82
CA ASP A 253 8.89 -27.82 -25.98
C ASP A 253 9.57 -27.58 -24.61
N GLU A 254 10.35 -26.50 -24.48
CA GLU A 254 11.16 -26.22 -23.29
C GLU A 254 10.35 -25.65 -22.12
N VAL A 255 9.20 -25.04 -22.39
CA VAL A 255 8.39 -24.32 -21.42
C VAL A 255 6.92 -24.72 -21.48
N ALA A 256 6.19 -24.43 -20.41
CA ALA A 256 4.75 -24.67 -20.32
C ALA A 256 3.99 -23.33 -20.17
N PRO A 257 2.73 -23.25 -20.65
CA PRO A 257 1.90 -22.07 -20.42
C PRO A 257 1.51 -21.94 -18.94
N PRO A 258 1.13 -20.73 -18.48
CA PRO A 258 0.58 -20.53 -17.14
C PRO A 258 -0.70 -21.36 -16.91
N PRO A 259 -0.97 -21.82 -15.67
CA PRO A 259 -2.14 -22.65 -15.38
C PRO A 259 -3.49 -22.08 -15.84
N ASN A 260 -3.71 -20.78 -15.67
CA ASN A 260 -4.97 -20.13 -16.10
C ASN A 260 -5.05 -19.91 -17.61
N TRP A 261 -4.00 -20.24 -18.36
CA TRP A 261 -3.99 -20.20 -19.83
C TRP A 261 -4.32 -21.56 -20.44
N ALA A 262 -4.66 -22.57 -19.63
CA ALA A 262 -4.94 -23.94 -20.07
C ALA A 262 -6.01 -24.02 -21.18
N LEU A 263 -7.04 -23.16 -21.16
CA LEU A 263 -8.05 -23.14 -22.24
C LEU A 263 -7.50 -22.59 -23.57
N ARG A 264 -6.50 -21.71 -23.52
CA ARG A 264 -5.85 -21.15 -24.72
C ARG A 264 -4.81 -22.10 -25.31
N TYR A 265 -4.21 -22.92 -24.46
CA TYR A 265 -3.13 -23.85 -24.76
C TYR A 265 -3.42 -25.24 -24.14
N PRO A 266 -4.46 -25.94 -24.60
CA PRO A 266 -4.86 -27.23 -24.02
C PRO A 266 -3.74 -28.28 -24.12
N ASP A 267 -2.99 -28.27 -25.22
CA ASP A 267 -1.88 -29.18 -25.49
C ASP A 267 -0.50 -28.56 -25.15
N GLY A 268 -0.49 -27.43 -24.45
CA GLY A 268 0.72 -26.63 -24.22
C GLY A 268 1.11 -25.79 -25.45
N TYR A 269 2.38 -25.39 -25.51
CA TYR A 269 2.93 -24.70 -26.67
C TYR A 269 3.33 -25.70 -27.75
N THR A 270 2.80 -25.54 -28.96
CA THR A 270 3.06 -26.41 -30.12
C THR A 270 3.47 -25.57 -31.34
N ASP A 271 3.84 -26.21 -32.45
CA ASP A 271 4.19 -25.46 -33.66
C ASP A 271 2.94 -24.81 -34.31
N GLU A 272 1.76 -25.40 -34.11
CA GLU A 272 0.46 -24.86 -34.55
C GLU A 272 -0.05 -23.74 -33.64
N ASN A 273 0.21 -23.83 -32.33
CA ASN A 273 -0.14 -22.81 -31.33
C ASN A 273 1.10 -22.45 -30.48
N PRO A 274 2.03 -21.66 -31.06
CA PRO A 274 3.33 -21.43 -30.46
C PRO A 274 3.28 -20.45 -29.30
N ILE A 275 4.43 -20.32 -28.63
CA ILE A 275 4.67 -19.32 -27.59
C ILE A 275 4.28 -17.92 -28.11
N PRO A 276 3.50 -17.13 -27.34
CA PRO A 276 3.07 -15.80 -27.79
C PRO A 276 4.25 -14.83 -27.87
N ASP A 277 4.26 -14.01 -28.93
CA ASP A 277 5.27 -12.97 -29.09
C ASP A 277 4.91 -11.75 -28.24
N LEU A 278 5.47 -11.69 -27.02
CA LEU A 278 5.18 -10.64 -26.05
C LEU A 278 5.54 -9.23 -26.54
N SER A 279 6.43 -9.09 -27.53
CA SER A 279 6.78 -7.79 -28.11
C SER A 279 5.64 -7.19 -28.93
N GLN A 280 4.79 -8.04 -29.52
CA GLN A 280 3.63 -7.65 -30.31
C GLN A 280 2.31 -7.78 -29.55
N TYR A 281 2.33 -8.35 -28.33
CA TYR A 281 1.12 -8.59 -27.56
C TYR A 281 0.82 -7.43 -26.61
N GLU A 282 0.35 -6.30 -27.14
CA GLU A 282 0.18 -5.07 -26.37
C GLU A 282 -0.83 -5.18 -25.22
N GLU A 283 -1.88 -5.99 -25.36
CA GLU A 283 -2.85 -6.27 -24.29
C GLU A 283 -2.17 -6.91 -23.06
N PHE A 284 -1.23 -7.83 -23.31
CA PHE A 284 -0.40 -8.40 -22.26
C PHE A 284 0.48 -7.31 -21.60
N GLN A 285 1.10 -6.44 -22.38
CA GLN A 285 1.94 -5.35 -21.85
C GLN A 285 1.12 -4.38 -20.97
N VAL A 286 -0.08 -4.02 -21.41
CA VAL A 286 -1.03 -3.20 -20.63
C VAL A 286 -1.42 -3.89 -19.32
N TRP A 287 -1.62 -5.20 -19.34
CA TRP A 287 -1.93 -5.97 -18.13
C TRP A 287 -0.75 -6.00 -17.15
N MET A 288 0.44 -6.31 -17.64
CA MET A 288 1.67 -6.43 -16.85
C MET A 288 2.03 -5.16 -16.10
N ARG A 289 1.64 -3.99 -16.61
CA ARG A 289 1.75 -2.72 -15.87
C ARG A 289 0.69 -2.63 -14.77
N THR A 290 1.01 -3.12 -13.58
CA THR A 290 0.08 -3.20 -12.44
C THR A 290 -0.55 -1.86 -12.03
N ALA A 291 -1.84 -1.87 -11.68
CA ALA A 291 -2.53 -0.72 -11.12
C ALA A 291 -2.22 -0.50 -9.63
N GLY A 292 -2.25 0.76 -9.18
CA GLY A 292 -1.99 1.13 -7.79
C GLY A 292 -3.17 0.97 -6.83
N LEU A 293 -4.39 0.78 -7.35
CA LEU A 293 -5.65 0.67 -6.60
C LEU A 293 -6.42 -0.59 -7.04
N PRO A 294 -7.30 -1.16 -6.18
CA PRO A 294 -8.07 -2.35 -6.51
C PRO A 294 -9.19 -2.13 -7.54
N THR A 295 -9.57 -0.87 -7.75
CA THR A 295 -10.46 -0.46 -8.84
C THR A 295 -9.63 0.29 -9.87
N PHE A 296 -9.56 -0.25 -11.08
CA PHE A 296 -8.74 0.32 -12.14
C PHE A 296 -9.33 0.03 -13.53
N SER A 297 -8.94 0.85 -14.49
CA SER A 297 -9.28 0.67 -15.90
C SER A 297 -8.00 0.42 -16.73
N LYS A 298 -8.11 -0.41 -17.75
CA LYS A 298 -7.03 -0.77 -18.67
C LYS A 298 -7.51 -0.58 -20.10
N LEU A 299 -6.67 0.02 -20.94
CA LEU A 299 -7.01 0.29 -22.33
C LEU A 299 -7.02 -1.03 -23.11
N ALA A 300 -8.11 -1.32 -23.82
CA ALA A 300 -8.23 -2.50 -24.66
C ALA A 300 -8.18 -2.15 -26.15
N LEU A 301 -9.01 -1.20 -26.58
CA LEU A 301 -9.08 -0.76 -27.96
C LEU A 301 -9.08 0.77 -28.04
N ARG A 302 -8.61 1.31 -29.16
CA ARG A 302 -8.67 2.74 -29.48
C ARG A 302 -9.03 2.98 -30.94
N ASN A 303 -9.62 4.12 -31.24
CA ASN A 303 -9.72 4.65 -32.60
C ASN A 303 -9.28 6.13 -32.56
N ASP A 304 -8.30 6.47 -33.39
CA ASP A 304 -7.67 7.80 -33.40
C ASP A 304 -8.09 8.68 -34.57
N ASP A 305 -8.86 8.13 -35.51
CA ASP A 305 -9.10 8.73 -36.82
C ASP A 305 -10.59 9.04 -37.04
N ASP A 306 -11.48 8.17 -36.59
CA ASP A 306 -12.90 8.23 -36.88
C ASP A 306 -13.72 8.84 -35.75
N THR A 307 -14.72 9.62 -36.13
CA THR A 307 -15.75 10.12 -35.22
C THR A 307 -16.79 9.04 -34.97
N MET A 308 -17.05 8.71 -33.69
CA MET A 308 -18.16 7.85 -33.32
C MET A 308 -19.46 8.65 -33.37
N THR A 309 -20.27 8.44 -34.41
CA THR A 309 -21.49 9.21 -34.67
C THR A 309 -22.60 8.89 -33.67
N ALA A 310 -23.53 9.82 -33.50
CA ALA A 310 -24.71 9.60 -32.68
C ALA A 310 -25.56 8.45 -33.24
N GLY A 311 -25.90 7.47 -32.41
CA GLY A 311 -26.62 6.29 -32.86
C GLY A 311 -26.64 5.16 -31.83
N ILE A 312 -27.28 4.05 -32.21
CA ILE A 312 -27.30 2.83 -31.40
C ILE A 312 -26.19 1.92 -31.90
N TYR A 313 -25.36 1.45 -30.97
CA TYR A 313 -24.29 0.51 -31.22
C TYR A 313 -24.57 -0.80 -30.50
N GLN A 314 -24.06 -1.88 -31.08
CA GLN A 314 -24.01 -3.19 -30.48
C GLN A 314 -22.55 -3.64 -30.37
N MET A 315 -22.18 -4.23 -29.24
CA MET A 315 -20.84 -4.74 -28.99
C MET A 315 -20.92 -6.13 -28.38
N ASP A 316 -20.24 -7.09 -28.98
CA ASP A 316 -20.15 -8.45 -28.47
C ASP A 316 -18.89 -8.59 -27.60
N ILE A 317 -19.06 -9.24 -26.45
CA ILE A 317 -18.01 -9.55 -25.50
C ILE A 317 -18.01 -11.05 -25.25
N TYR A 318 -16.89 -11.72 -25.52
CA TYR A 318 -16.72 -13.12 -25.14
C TYR A 318 -16.23 -13.18 -23.69
N ASP A 319 -17.04 -13.78 -22.83
CA ASP A 319 -16.88 -13.81 -21.38
C ASP A 319 -16.06 -15.03 -20.95
N PHE A 320 -14.82 -14.78 -20.50
CA PHE A 320 -13.86 -15.78 -20.03
C PHE A 320 -13.34 -15.52 -18.61
N PHE A 321 -13.35 -14.28 -18.15
CA PHE A 321 -12.69 -13.84 -16.93
C PHE A 321 -13.64 -13.88 -15.73
N PRO A 322 -13.53 -14.85 -14.82
CA PRO A 322 -14.43 -14.97 -13.67
C PRO A 322 -14.09 -13.92 -12.61
N VAL A 323 -15.07 -13.11 -12.24
CA VAL A 323 -14.93 -12.07 -11.19
C VAL A 323 -15.66 -12.41 -9.90
N ASP A 324 -16.52 -13.42 -9.94
CA ASP A 324 -17.27 -13.98 -8.83
C ASP A 324 -16.33 -14.61 -7.77
N VAL A 325 -15.19 -15.15 -8.20
CA VAL A 325 -14.21 -15.79 -7.30
C VAL A 325 -13.55 -14.84 -6.30
N TYR A 326 -13.69 -13.52 -6.48
CA TYR A 326 -13.12 -12.50 -5.59
C TYR A 326 -14.10 -11.35 -5.29
N ASP A 327 -15.40 -11.55 -5.48
CA ASP A 327 -16.43 -10.53 -5.26
C ASP A 327 -16.14 -9.20 -5.99
N GLY A 328 -15.66 -9.30 -7.23
CA GLY A 328 -15.38 -8.15 -8.08
C GLY A 328 -16.45 -7.89 -9.11
N THR A 329 -16.29 -6.81 -9.85
CA THR A 329 -17.09 -6.49 -11.03
C THR A 329 -16.22 -6.18 -12.23
N LYS A 330 -16.77 -6.42 -13.41
CA LYS A 330 -16.17 -6.06 -14.70
C LYS A 330 -17.12 -5.19 -15.52
N SER A 331 -16.57 -4.12 -16.08
CA SER A 331 -17.32 -3.15 -16.87
C SER A 331 -16.56 -2.79 -18.14
N VAL A 332 -17.28 -2.45 -19.20
CA VAL A 332 -16.70 -1.73 -20.34
C VAL A 332 -16.86 -0.24 -20.11
N LEU A 333 -15.86 0.54 -20.50
CA LEU A 333 -15.82 1.99 -20.37
C LEU A 333 -15.37 2.59 -21.70
N ILE A 334 -16.26 3.32 -22.35
CA ILE A 334 -15.96 4.12 -23.55
C ILE A 334 -15.72 5.55 -23.08
N SER A 335 -14.58 6.14 -23.43
CA SER A 335 -14.23 7.50 -23.00
C SER A 335 -13.44 8.25 -24.07
N THR A 336 -13.65 9.56 -24.12
CA THR A 336 -12.71 10.49 -24.78
C THR A 336 -11.55 10.85 -23.86
N ARG A 337 -10.49 11.42 -24.41
CA ARG A 337 -9.36 11.97 -23.64
C ARG A 337 -9.36 13.50 -23.68
N SER A 338 -9.11 14.12 -22.54
CA SER A 338 -8.72 15.54 -22.48
C SER A 338 -7.19 15.67 -22.48
N VAL A 339 -6.68 16.91 -22.64
CA VAL A 339 -5.25 17.23 -22.51
C VAL A 339 -4.67 16.77 -21.17
N VAL A 340 -5.49 16.69 -20.13
CA VAL A 340 -5.11 16.32 -18.75
C VAL A 340 -5.24 14.80 -18.51
N GLY A 341 -5.82 14.05 -19.45
CA GLY A 341 -6.06 12.62 -19.35
C GLY A 341 -7.56 12.27 -19.31
N GLY A 342 -7.88 11.20 -18.59
CA GLY A 342 -9.26 10.76 -18.35
C GLY A 342 -9.99 11.67 -17.36
N LYS A 343 -11.27 11.39 -17.14
CA LYS A 343 -12.12 12.19 -16.27
C LYS A 343 -11.66 12.12 -14.82
N ASN A 344 -11.28 13.27 -14.27
CA ASN A 344 -10.80 13.37 -12.89
C ASN A 344 -11.05 14.77 -12.31
N SER A 345 -12.15 14.92 -11.59
CA SER A 345 -12.50 16.20 -10.95
C SER A 345 -11.72 16.46 -9.66
N PHE A 346 -11.08 15.45 -9.06
CA PHE A 346 -10.38 15.60 -7.78
C PHE A 346 -9.27 16.65 -7.83
N LEU A 347 -8.43 16.59 -8.87
CA LEU A 347 -7.31 17.54 -9.02
C LEU A 347 -7.83 18.98 -9.16
N GLY A 348 -8.87 19.18 -9.98
CA GLY A 348 -9.50 20.49 -10.13
C GLY A 348 -10.10 21.01 -8.82
N ILE A 349 -10.86 20.17 -8.09
CA ILE A 349 -11.42 20.52 -6.78
C ILE A 349 -10.32 20.90 -5.80
N ALA A 350 -9.24 20.10 -5.71
CA ALA A 350 -8.13 20.35 -4.79
C ALA A 350 -7.47 21.71 -5.03
N TYR A 351 -7.21 22.07 -6.30
CA TYR A 351 -6.64 23.38 -6.66
C TYR A 351 -7.57 24.55 -6.31
N VAL A 352 -8.87 24.41 -6.59
CA VAL A 352 -9.86 25.43 -6.23
C VAL A 352 -9.97 25.60 -4.72
N VAL A 353 -9.98 24.50 -3.95
CA VAL A 353 -10.06 24.52 -2.49
C VAL A 353 -8.82 25.17 -1.89
N VAL A 354 -7.62 24.76 -2.30
CA VAL A 354 -6.36 25.35 -1.82
C VAL A 354 -6.26 26.82 -2.20
N GLY A 355 -6.58 27.16 -3.45
CA GLY A 355 -6.59 28.56 -3.91
C GLY A 355 -7.57 29.42 -3.14
N GLY A 356 -8.79 28.93 -2.90
CA GLY A 356 -9.82 29.59 -2.11
C GLY A 356 -9.40 29.80 -0.65
N LEU A 357 -8.83 28.77 -0.02
CA LEU A 357 -8.32 28.85 1.35
C LEU A 357 -7.20 29.92 1.47
N CYS A 358 -6.28 29.96 0.51
CA CYS A 358 -5.21 30.97 0.49
C CYS A 358 -5.77 32.41 0.37
N ILE A 359 -6.80 32.64 -0.44
CA ILE A 359 -7.44 33.95 -0.56
C ILE A 359 -8.15 34.33 0.74
N VAL A 360 -8.92 33.41 1.34
CA VAL A 360 -9.64 33.65 2.60
C VAL A 360 -8.65 33.98 3.72
N LEU A 361 -7.60 33.17 3.90
CA LEU A 361 -6.54 33.42 4.88
C LEU A 361 -5.79 34.73 4.60
N GLY A 362 -5.52 35.03 3.33
CA GLY A 362 -4.93 36.31 2.92
C GLY A 362 -5.77 37.51 3.34
N VAL A 363 -7.09 37.46 3.12
CA VAL A 363 -8.03 38.51 3.54
C VAL A 363 -8.08 38.62 5.06
N LEU A 364 -8.22 37.51 5.78
CA LEU A 364 -8.27 37.50 7.25
C LEU A 364 -6.99 38.07 7.87
N PHE A 365 -5.80 37.68 7.38
CA PHE A 365 -4.53 38.21 7.87
C PHE A 365 -4.32 39.67 7.48
N THR A 366 -4.83 40.11 6.33
CA THR A 366 -4.83 41.53 5.94
C THR A 366 -5.69 42.34 6.92
N ILE A 367 -6.91 41.90 7.21
CA ILE A 367 -7.81 42.53 8.18
C ILE A 367 -7.16 42.55 9.57
N ALA A 368 -6.62 41.42 10.04
CA ALA A 368 -5.96 41.35 11.35
C ALA A 368 -4.76 42.30 11.45
N ASN A 369 -3.95 42.42 10.39
CA ASN A 369 -2.82 43.34 10.34
C ASN A 369 -3.25 44.82 10.28
N LEU A 370 -4.43 45.12 9.71
CA LEU A 370 -5.01 46.46 9.69
C LEU A 370 -5.66 46.85 11.03
N ILE A 371 -6.36 45.93 11.71
CA ILE A 371 -7.02 46.18 12.99
C ILE A 371 -6.02 46.23 14.16
N ARG A 372 -5.00 45.35 14.15
CA ARG A 372 -3.97 45.28 15.20
C ARG A 372 -2.56 45.29 14.61
N PRO A 373 -2.09 46.42 14.05
CA PRO A 373 -0.75 46.51 13.49
C PRO A 373 0.29 46.32 14.61
N ARG A 374 1.07 45.24 14.55
CA ARG A 374 2.22 45.01 15.45
C ARG A 374 3.50 45.51 14.78
N LYS A 375 4.33 46.24 15.54
CA LYS A 375 5.68 46.59 15.06
C LYS A 375 6.54 45.34 15.05
N LEU A 376 7.25 45.11 13.94
CA LEU A 376 8.18 43.99 13.84
C LEU A 376 9.37 44.23 14.79
N GLY A 377 9.69 43.24 15.61
CA GLY A 377 10.81 43.32 16.57
C GLY A 377 10.52 44.21 17.78
N ASP A 378 9.25 44.40 18.15
CA ASP A 378 8.88 45.20 19.32
C ASP A 378 9.36 44.54 20.63
N HIS A 379 10.31 45.20 21.30
CA HIS A 379 10.94 44.72 22.52
C HIS A 379 9.97 44.67 23.72
N THR A 380 8.81 45.33 23.65
CA THR A 380 7.78 45.31 24.71
C THR A 380 7.10 43.94 24.87
N TYR A 381 7.15 43.09 23.85
CA TYR A 381 6.63 41.72 23.89
C TYR A 381 7.70 40.68 24.22
N LEU A 382 8.94 41.11 24.47
CA LEU A 382 9.96 40.22 25.05
C LEU A 382 9.51 39.88 26.46
N SER A 383 9.46 38.59 26.77
CA SER A 383 8.88 38.10 28.02
C SER A 383 9.50 38.73 29.27
N TRP A 384 10.78 39.13 29.19
CA TRP A 384 11.53 39.78 30.27
C TRP A 384 11.34 41.30 30.37
N ASN A 385 10.72 41.96 29.39
CA ASN A 385 10.42 43.40 29.43
C ASN A 385 9.09 43.72 30.12
N ASN A 386 8.24 42.72 30.34
CA ASN A 386 6.97 42.85 31.07
C ASN A 386 7.09 42.50 32.57
N ASP A 387 8.30 42.24 33.07
CA ASP A 387 8.59 42.14 34.50
C ASP A 387 8.74 43.55 35.09
N SER A 388 7.63 44.21 35.41
CA SER A 388 7.67 45.45 36.19
C SER A 388 7.88 45.15 37.68
N ASN A 389 8.86 45.85 38.25
CA ASN A 389 9.30 45.79 39.65
C ASN A 389 8.16 45.66 40.69
N PRO A 390 8.32 44.83 41.73
CA PRO A 390 7.34 44.71 42.80
C PRO A 390 7.37 45.98 43.66
N THR A 391 6.32 46.79 43.53
CA THR A 391 6.05 47.87 44.48
C THR A 391 5.16 47.33 45.60
N ALA A 392 5.51 47.67 46.83
CA ALA A 392 4.68 47.70 48.05
C ALA A 392 5.05 46.69 49.18
N THR A 393 5.75 47.28 50.15
CA THR A 393 5.49 47.20 51.60
C THR A 393 6.18 46.10 52.40
N SER A 394 7.35 46.46 52.94
CA SER A 394 7.95 45.86 54.11
C SER A 394 7.21 46.25 55.40
N THR A 395 6.67 45.27 56.12
CA THR A 395 6.76 45.19 57.60
C THR A 395 6.91 43.70 57.91
N GLY A 396 8.07 43.26 58.38
CA GLY A 396 8.21 42.92 59.79
C GLY A 396 8.66 41.46 59.99
N ARG A 397 9.94 41.20 59.72
CA ARG A 397 10.86 40.27 60.40
C ARG A 397 10.28 38.97 60.99
N GLU A 398 10.62 37.84 60.37
CA GLU A 398 11.38 36.79 61.07
C GLU A 398 12.24 35.95 60.11
N VAL A 399 13.44 35.61 60.58
CA VAL A 399 14.51 34.92 59.86
C VAL A 399 14.19 33.43 59.74
N ARG A 400 14.31 32.84 58.54
CA ARG A 400 14.58 31.40 58.40
C ARG A 400 15.64 31.10 57.33
N PRO A 401 16.70 30.35 57.70
CA PRO A 401 17.74 29.89 56.78
C PRO A 401 17.35 28.58 56.08
N GLY A 402 17.89 28.39 54.87
CA GLY A 402 18.15 27.07 54.27
C GLY A 402 16.96 26.37 53.61
N LEU A 403 17.06 26.16 52.29
CA LEU A 403 16.25 25.19 51.56
C LEU A 403 16.40 23.78 52.15
N PRO A 404 15.30 23.07 52.48
CA PRO A 404 15.34 21.63 52.73
C PRO A 404 15.12 20.83 51.45
N ARG A 405 15.91 19.76 51.33
CA ARG A 405 15.77 18.65 50.38
C ARG A 405 14.36 18.05 50.41
N TYR A 406 13.84 17.75 49.23
CA TYR A 406 12.59 17.01 49.02
C TYR A 406 12.68 15.60 49.63
N ARG A 407 11.76 15.29 50.56
CA ARG A 407 11.48 13.93 51.05
C ARG A 407 10.10 13.49 50.55
N PRO A 408 9.92 12.24 50.10
CA PRO A 408 8.64 11.77 49.59
C PRO A 408 7.63 11.58 50.73
N ILE A 409 6.42 12.10 50.54
CA ILE A 409 5.29 11.87 51.43
C ILE A 409 4.75 10.46 51.18
N ARG A 410 4.81 9.58 52.19
CA ARG A 410 3.98 8.38 52.27
C ARG A 410 2.60 8.79 52.83
N ARG A 411 1.52 8.43 52.13
CA ARG A 411 0.19 8.32 52.75
C ARG A 411 -0.24 6.86 52.67
N ASN A 412 -0.39 6.25 53.83
CA ASN A 412 -0.98 4.93 54.04
C ASN A 412 -2.47 5.16 54.29
N CYS A 413 -3.36 4.58 53.49
CA CYS A 413 -4.76 4.42 53.88
C CYS A 413 -4.89 3.04 54.50
N GLY A 414 -5.17 3.01 55.81
CA GLY A 414 -5.47 1.78 56.53
C GLY A 414 -6.80 1.22 56.06
N VAL A 415 -6.78 0.02 55.49
CA VAL A 415 -7.96 -0.80 55.31
C VAL A 415 -7.75 -2.01 56.20
N ASP A 416 -8.74 -2.33 57.05
CA ASP A 416 -8.63 -3.49 57.92
C ASP A 416 -8.44 -4.77 57.10
N PRO A 417 -7.59 -5.71 57.55
CA PRO A 417 -7.36 -6.93 56.81
C PRO A 417 -8.67 -7.72 56.65
N PRO A 418 -8.89 -8.32 55.47
CA PRO A 418 -10.15 -9.00 55.16
C PRO A 418 -10.49 -10.05 56.23
N SER A 419 -11.79 -10.16 56.55
CA SER A 419 -12.28 -11.09 57.57
C SER A 419 -11.84 -12.52 57.27
N ALA A 420 -11.72 -13.35 58.31
CA ALA A 420 -11.28 -14.74 58.15
C ALA A 420 -12.18 -15.52 57.15
N SER A 421 -13.48 -15.20 57.12
CA SER A 421 -14.41 -15.71 56.14
C SER A 421 -14.03 -15.30 54.71
N LEU A 422 -13.66 -14.05 54.48
CA LEU A 422 -13.31 -13.55 53.14
C LEU A 422 -11.99 -14.15 52.65
N ARG A 423 -11.01 -14.35 53.55
CA ARG A 423 -9.75 -15.04 53.23
C ARG A 423 -9.95 -16.53 52.95
N HIS A 424 -10.91 -17.17 53.62
CA HIS A 424 -11.25 -18.57 53.37
C HIS A 424 -12.01 -18.72 52.05
N SER A 425 -12.97 -17.83 51.75
CA SER A 425 -13.66 -17.78 50.46
C SER A 425 -12.70 -17.50 49.30
N HIS A 426 -11.75 -16.59 49.46
CA HIS A 426 -10.76 -16.28 48.41
C HIS A 426 -9.78 -17.43 48.16
N ARG A 427 -9.43 -18.21 49.20
CA ARG A 427 -8.59 -19.40 49.06
C ARG A 427 -9.36 -20.56 48.43
N TRP A 428 -10.62 -20.75 48.84
CA TRP A 428 -11.53 -21.71 48.23
C TRP A 428 -11.78 -21.43 46.75
N LEU A 429 -12.02 -20.17 46.36
CA LEU A 429 -12.17 -19.75 44.96
C LEU A 429 -10.90 -19.98 44.13
N ARG A 430 -9.71 -19.75 44.71
CA ARG A 430 -8.43 -20.00 44.02
C ARG A 430 -8.15 -21.48 43.76
N GLU A 431 -8.71 -22.36 44.58
CA GLU A 431 -8.49 -23.80 44.50
C GLU A 431 -9.62 -24.55 43.78
N ASN A 432 -10.83 -23.95 43.67
CA ASN A 432 -12.03 -24.61 43.17
C ASN A 432 -12.71 -23.94 41.95
N GLU A 433 -12.26 -22.79 41.45
CA GLU A 433 -12.79 -22.25 40.18
C GLU A 433 -12.12 -22.91 38.95
N PRO A 434 -12.90 -23.43 37.98
CA PRO A 434 -12.35 -23.89 36.71
C PRO A 434 -11.79 -22.71 35.90
N ARG A 435 -10.70 -22.95 35.16
CA ARG A 435 -9.91 -21.97 34.37
C ARG A 435 -10.66 -21.16 33.31
N ASN A 436 -11.99 -21.23 33.23
CA ASN A 436 -12.82 -20.42 32.36
C ASN A 436 -13.80 -19.59 33.20
N ASN A 437 -13.44 -18.35 33.50
CA ASN A 437 -14.34 -17.34 34.06
C ASN A 437 -14.41 -16.12 33.09
N GLU A 438 -15.52 -15.40 33.13
CA GLU A 438 -16.15 -14.51 32.14
C GLU A 438 -15.34 -13.31 31.63
N LEU A 439 -14.06 -13.17 32.00
CA LEU A 439 -13.11 -12.26 31.36
C LEU A 439 -12.76 -12.67 29.92
N TRP A 440 -13.18 -13.87 29.50
CA TRP A 440 -12.85 -14.51 28.21
C TRP A 440 -14.04 -14.66 27.26
N ASN A 441 -15.21 -14.08 27.58
CA ASN A 441 -16.38 -14.20 26.72
C ASN A 441 -16.39 -13.15 25.60
N ALA A 442 -16.30 -13.61 24.34
CA ALA A 442 -16.25 -12.79 23.12
C ALA A 442 -17.48 -11.88 22.91
N THR A 443 -18.59 -12.10 23.63
CA THR A 443 -19.76 -11.21 23.57
C THR A 443 -19.54 -9.87 24.29
N SER A 444 -18.60 -9.78 25.24
CA SER A 444 -18.32 -8.53 25.98
C SER A 444 -17.51 -7.49 25.18
N VAL A 445 -16.90 -7.91 24.06
CA VAL A 445 -16.23 -7.01 23.11
C VAL A 445 -17.25 -6.28 22.23
N LYS A 446 -18.38 -6.95 21.91
CA LYS A 446 -19.46 -6.38 21.10
C LYS A 446 -20.15 -5.19 21.79
N ASN A 447 -20.20 -5.18 23.12
CA ASN A 447 -20.81 -4.09 23.89
C ASN A 447 -19.86 -2.91 24.17
N ARG A 448 -18.55 -3.05 23.96
CA ARG A 448 -17.58 -1.92 24.06
C ARG A 448 -17.47 -1.10 22.77
N TYR A 449 -18.08 -1.58 21.69
CA TYR A 449 -18.19 -0.87 20.41
C TYR A 449 -19.35 0.16 20.38
N TRP A 450 -20.12 0.31 21.47
CA TRP A 450 -21.34 1.13 21.48
C TRP A 450 -21.45 2.08 22.68
N THR A 451 -20.35 2.72 23.11
CA THR A 451 -20.42 3.88 24.02
C THR A 451 -19.24 4.82 23.81
N ILE A 452 -19.23 5.57 22.71
CA ILE A 452 -18.74 6.96 22.66
C ILE A 452 -19.63 7.70 21.66
N ASP A 453 -20.74 8.26 22.13
CA ASP A 453 -21.46 9.33 21.45
C ASP A 453 -21.27 10.62 22.27
N HIS A 454 -20.82 11.67 21.60
CA HIS A 454 -21.14 13.06 21.90
C HIS A 454 -21.52 13.70 20.55
N SER A 455 -22.82 13.64 20.20
CA SER A 455 -23.69 14.69 19.64
C SER A 455 -22.99 15.70 18.69
N THR A 456 -23.34 15.89 17.41
CA THR A 456 -24.66 16.11 16.80
C THR A 456 -24.57 16.05 15.26
N HIS A 457 -25.37 15.22 14.59
CA HIS A 457 -26.39 15.62 13.61
C HIS A 457 -26.90 14.43 12.76
N ASN A 458 -28.23 14.36 12.67
CA ASN A 458 -29.04 13.43 11.89
C ASN A 458 -28.60 13.30 10.43
N HIS A 459 -28.57 12.08 9.90
CA HIS A 459 -29.56 11.61 8.93
C HIS A 459 -29.58 10.08 8.87
N THR A 460 -30.80 9.56 8.80
CA THR A 460 -31.21 8.17 8.80
C THR A 460 -30.75 7.41 7.55
N HIS A 461 -29.95 6.35 7.71
CA HIS A 461 -30.07 5.12 6.92
C HIS A 461 -29.55 3.94 7.74
N ARG A 462 -30.47 3.03 8.07
CA ARG A 462 -30.24 1.83 8.87
C ARG A 462 -29.62 0.74 7.97
N GLN A 463 -28.33 0.84 7.68
CA GLN A 463 -27.57 -0.31 7.21
C GLN A 463 -27.19 -1.16 8.42
N ARG A 464 -27.77 -2.36 8.51
CA ARG A 464 -27.16 -3.45 9.27
C ARG A 464 -25.81 -3.71 8.61
N SER A 465 -24.72 -3.17 9.15
CA SER A 465 -23.41 -3.71 8.86
C SER A 465 -23.37 -5.11 9.47
N GLU A 466 -23.30 -6.12 8.62
CA GLU A 466 -22.78 -7.40 9.05
C GLU A 466 -21.33 -7.14 9.48
N ALA A 467 -21.09 -7.19 10.79
CA ALA A 467 -19.75 -7.04 11.32
C ALA A 467 -18.88 -8.15 10.73
N LEU A 468 -17.90 -7.77 9.90
CA LEU A 468 -16.88 -8.66 9.37
C LEU A 468 -16.35 -9.55 10.50
N ALA A 469 -16.27 -10.86 10.26
CA ALA A 469 -15.69 -11.79 11.22
C ALA A 469 -14.23 -11.39 11.48
N VAL A 470 -13.93 -10.92 12.68
CA VAL A 470 -12.57 -10.49 13.06
C VAL A 470 -11.74 -11.74 13.35
N PHE A 471 -10.76 -12.02 12.51
CA PHE A 471 -9.75 -13.05 12.76
C PHE A 471 -8.80 -12.55 13.86
N THR A 472 -8.86 -13.17 15.04
CA THR A 472 -8.05 -12.73 16.19
C THR A 472 -6.78 -13.54 16.30
N ILE A 473 -5.63 -12.87 16.18
CA ILE A 473 -4.30 -13.46 16.33
C ILE A 473 -3.85 -13.34 17.79
N GLU A 474 -3.48 -14.45 18.40
CA GLU A 474 -2.79 -14.43 19.70
C GLU A 474 -1.37 -13.90 19.52
N THR A 475 -0.95 -12.96 20.36
CA THR A 475 0.35 -12.30 20.24
C THR A 475 1.15 -12.39 21.53
N TYR A 476 2.39 -12.88 21.43
CA TYR A 476 3.38 -12.80 22.51
C TYR A 476 4.42 -11.74 22.20
N MET A 477 4.77 -10.92 23.20
CA MET A 477 5.82 -9.92 23.09
C MET A 477 7.00 -10.31 23.98
N HIS A 478 8.14 -10.62 23.38
CA HIS A 478 9.37 -11.01 24.06
C HIS A 478 10.33 -9.82 24.11
N ILE A 479 10.62 -9.31 25.30
CA ILE A 479 11.60 -8.24 25.50
C ILE A 479 12.95 -8.88 25.75
N VAL A 480 13.86 -8.75 24.78
CA VAL A 480 15.20 -9.33 24.81
C VAL A 480 16.22 -8.20 24.96
N SER A 481 16.80 -8.08 26.15
CA SER A 481 17.69 -6.97 26.48
C SER A 481 19.12 -7.45 26.71
N ASP A 482 20.08 -6.63 26.32
CA ASP A 482 21.45 -6.72 26.81
C ASP A 482 21.49 -6.30 28.29
N THR A 483 22.59 -6.63 28.96
CA THR A 483 22.79 -6.44 30.39
C THR A 483 22.58 -4.98 30.82
N ASP A 484 23.01 -4.01 30.01
CA ASP A 484 22.88 -2.58 30.33
C ASP A 484 21.44 -2.08 30.14
N SER A 485 20.72 -2.61 29.14
CA SER A 485 19.33 -2.21 28.85
C SER A 485 18.30 -2.92 29.75
N ALA A 486 18.67 -4.03 30.38
CA ALA A 486 17.78 -4.80 31.26
C ALA A 486 17.51 -4.12 32.62
N SER A 487 18.35 -3.17 33.03
CA SER A 487 18.16 -2.43 34.29
C SER A 487 17.05 -1.39 34.19
N PRO A 488 16.10 -1.29 35.14
CA PRO A 488 15.08 -0.23 35.19
C PRO A 488 15.64 1.20 35.24
N SER A 489 16.91 1.37 35.63
CA SER A 489 17.59 2.67 35.62
C SER A 489 18.14 3.05 34.25
N SER A 490 18.11 2.14 33.28
CA SER A 490 18.60 2.37 31.92
C SER A 490 17.63 3.23 31.13
N ARG A 491 18.18 4.13 30.31
CA ARG A 491 17.37 4.91 29.37
C ARG A 491 16.71 4.05 28.28
N ASN A 492 17.27 2.85 28.03
CA ASN A 492 16.75 1.90 27.04
C ASN A 492 15.86 0.81 27.68
N TYR A 493 15.52 0.94 28.96
CA TYR A 493 14.64 -0.02 29.62
C TYR A 493 13.22 0.07 29.05
N VAL A 494 12.74 -1.05 28.52
CA VAL A 494 11.36 -1.16 28.03
C VAL A 494 10.42 -1.32 29.23
N THR A 495 9.59 -0.33 29.55
CA THR A 495 8.60 -0.42 30.64
C THR A 495 7.33 -1.14 30.18
N ASP A 496 6.52 -1.64 31.12
CA ASP A 496 5.23 -2.26 30.79
C ASP A 496 4.27 -1.29 30.10
N GLU A 497 4.35 0.01 30.43
CA GLU A 497 3.63 1.08 29.74
C GLU A 497 4.05 1.17 28.26
N THR A 498 5.34 1.05 27.95
CA THR A 498 5.82 1.04 26.56
C THR A 498 5.34 -0.19 25.81
N ILE A 499 5.27 -1.35 26.47
CA ILE A 499 4.72 -2.60 25.88
C ILE A 499 3.24 -2.44 25.58
N GLN A 500 2.46 -1.92 26.53
CA GLN A 500 1.02 -1.66 26.35
C GLN A 500 0.77 -0.64 25.23
N ARG A 501 1.52 0.47 25.20
CA ARG A 501 1.41 1.46 24.12
C ARG A 501 1.74 0.85 22.77
N GLN A 502 2.79 0.02 22.68
CA GLN A 502 3.13 -0.66 21.44
C GLN A 502 2.05 -1.64 21.00
N PHE A 503 1.49 -2.43 21.93
CA PHE A 503 0.41 -3.38 21.62
C PHE A 503 -0.86 -2.66 21.16
N ASN A 504 -1.27 -1.60 21.87
CA ASN A 504 -2.42 -0.78 21.48
C ASN A 504 -2.21 -0.16 20.10
N TYR A 505 -1.00 0.32 19.81
CA TYR A 505 -0.67 0.87 18.50
C TYR A 505 -0.82 -0.16 17.37
N ILE A 506 -0.48 -1.43 17.61
CA ILE A 506 -0.76 -2.52 16.66
C ILE A 506 -2.27 -2.68 16.48
N VAL A 507 -3.02 -2.84 17.57
CA VAL A 507 -4.48 -3.03 17.53
C VAL A 507 -5.18 -1.88 16.77
N GLU A 508 -4.82 -0.64 17.06
CA GLU A 508 -5.37 0.55 16.39
C GLU A 508 -5.00 0.60 14.90
N SER A 509 -3.75 0.26 14.56
CA SER A 509 -3.29 0.28 13.16
C SER A 509 -4.00 -0.73 12.27
N PHE A 510 -4.48 -1.84 12.85
CA PHE A 510 -5.23 -2.87 12.13
C PHE A 510 -6.74 -2.84 12.40
N ALA A 511 -7.27 -1.84 13.14
CA ALA A 511 -8.68 -1.80 13.53
C ALA A 511 -9.69 -1.71 12.36
N ASN A 512 -9.26 -1.15 11.21
CA ASN A 512 -10.07 -1.10 9.99
C ASN A 512 -9.87 -2.32 9.07
N SER A 513 -9.12 -3.33 9.53
CA SER A 513 -8.97 -4.62 8.86
C SER A 513 -9.83 -5.68 9.55
N SER A 514 -10.09 -6.80 8.88
CA SER A 514 -10.72 -7.98 9.48
C SER A 514 -9.77 -8.75 10.44
N ILE A 515 -8.65 -8.15 10.85
CA ILE A 515 -7.62 -8.76 11.71
C ILE A 515 -7.61 -8.05 13.07
N GLY A 516 -7.78 -8.83 14.13
CA GLY A 516 -7.64 -8.40 15.51
C GLY A 516 -6.43 -9.05 16.17
N TYR A 517 -5.93 -8.43 17.23
CA TYR A 517 -4.82 -8.98 18.03
C TYR A 517 -5.25 -9.12 19.49
N ARG A 518 -4.79 -10.19 20.13
CA ARG A 518 -4.97 -10.43 21.57
C ARG A 518 -3.60 -10.69 22.21
N LEU A 519 -3.23 -9.85 23.17
CA LEU A 519 -1.99 -10.02 23.93
C LEU A 519 -2.11 -11.27 24.80
N ALA A 520 -1.42 -12.33 24.41
CA ALA A 520 -1.44 -13.63 25.06
C ALA A 520 -0.36 -13.75 26.16
N GLY A 521 0.73 -12.97 26.07
CA GLY A 521 1.72 -12.90 27.12
C GLY A 521 2.91 -12.01 26.79
N VAL A 522 3.71 -11.72 27.82
CA VAL A 522 4.95 -10.94 27.72
C VAL A 522 6.05 -11.66 28.46
N THR A 523 7.24 -11.78 27.86
CA THR A 523 8.43 -12.31 28.55
C THR A 523 9.54 -11.26 28.55
N ARG A 524 10.43 -11.34 29.54
CA ARG A 524 11.63 -10.50 29.63
C ARG A 524 12.85 -11.41 29.80
N THR A 525 13.82 -11.23 28.92
CA THR A 525 15.02 -12.07 28.87
C THR A 525 16.26 -11.19 28.75
N THR A 526 17.24 -11.40 29.62
CA THR A 526 18.55 -10.75 29.52
C THR A 526 19.53 -11.70 28.86
N ASN A 527 19.95 -11.38 27.64
CA ASN A 527 20.94 -12.16 26.88
C ASN A 527 21.63 -11.27 25.85
N ASP A 528 22.90 -10.95 26.08
CA ASP A 528 23.67 -10.02 25.22
C ASP A 528 23.84 -10.53 23.78
N VAL A 529 23.88 -11.85 23.57
CA VAL A 529 24.01 -12.46 22.24
C VAL A 529 22.70 -12.30 21.48
N TRP A 530 21.57 -12.66 22.09
CA TRP A 530 20.26 -12.53 21.47
C TRP A 530 19.86 -11.07 21.28
N ALA A 531 20.17 -10.18 22.22
CA ALA A 531 19.87 -8.76 22.11
C ALA A 531 20.53 -8.08 20.88
N ARG A 532 21.62 -8.65 20.36
CA ARG A 532 22.33 -8.18 19.16
C ARG A 532 22.11 -9.03 17.91
N ASN A 533 21.07 -9.88 17.90
CA ASN A 533 20.74 -10.79 16.81
C ASN A 533 21.76 -11.91 16.56
N GLY A 534 22.66 -12.22 17.50
CA GLY A 534 23.77 -13.15 17.26
C GLY A 534 23.38 -14.63 17.11
N ASP A 535 22.20 -15.03 17.58
CA ASP A 535 21.69 -16.40 17.47
C ASP A 535 20.14 -16.40 17.50
N ASP A 536 19.53 -16.01 16.37
CA ASP A 536 18.07 -15.92 16.22
C ASP A 536 17.38 -17.27 16.43
N VAL A 537 17.98 -18.36 15.93
CA VAL A 537 17.39 -19.70 15.99
C VAL A 537 17.32 -20.19 17.43
N ALA A 538 18.40 -20.08 18.22
CA ALA A 538 18.38 -20.49 19.63
C ALA A 538 17.45 -19.61 20.47
N MET A 539 17.40 -18.30 20.19
CA MET A 539 16.48 -17.38 20.84
C MET A 539 15.02 -17.80 20.62
N LYS A 540 14.62 -18.02 19.36
CA LYS A 540 13.24 -18.40 19.03
C LYS A 540 12.90 -19.80 19.52
N GLN A 541 13.84 -20.75 19.47
CA GLN A 541 13.67 -22.07 20.11
C GLN A 541 13.38 -21.98 21.61
N ALA A 542 14.03 -21.05 22.32
CA ALA A 542 13.87 -20.90 23.75
C ALA A 542 12.62 -20.10 24.16
N LEU A 543 12.23 -19.11 23.36
CA LEU A 543 11.25 -18.11 23.77
C LEU A 543 9.87 -18.27 23.12
N ARG A 544 9.79 -18.81 21.90
CA ARG A 544 8.53 -18.89 21.14
C ARG A 544 7.42 -19.57 21.94
N GLN A 545 6.23 -18.98 21.92
CA GLN A 545 5.02 -19.50 22.57
C GLN A 545 3.88 -19.75 21.57
N GLY A 546 2.98 -20.65 21.92
CA GLY A 546 1.78 -20.95 21.15
C GLY A 546 2.02 -21.87 19.94
N THR A 547 1.07 -21.87 19.01
CA THR A 547 1.12 -22.70 17.79
C THR A 547 1.52 -21.84 16.60
N TYR A 548 1.45 -22.41 15.39
CA TYR A 548 1.72 -21.66 14.15
C TYR A 548 0.76 -20.48 13.92
N SER A 549 -0.45 -20.51 14.49
CA SER A 549 -1.41 -19.40 14.40
C SER A 549 -1.13 -18.26 15.41
N THR A 550 -0.06 -18.36 16.19
CA THR A 550 0.31 -17.40 17.24
C THR A 550 1.49 -16.54 16.76
N LEU A 551 1.31 -15.23 16.80
CA LEU A 551 2.35 -14.25 16.48
C LEU A 551 3.31 -14.07 17.66
N ASN A 552 4.61 -14.15 17.41
CA ASN A 552 5.65 -13.89 18.39
C ASN A 552 6.51 -12.71 17.91
N ILE A 553 6.62 -11.67 18.74
CA ILE A 553 7.39 -10.45 18.42
C ILE A 553 8.53 -10.33 19.43
N TYR A 554 9.77 -10.27 18.94
CA TYR A 554 10.99 -10.20 19.73
C TYR A 554 11.57 -8.79 19.67
N PHE A 555 11.38 -8.02 20.74
CA PHE A 555 11.93 -6.68 20.90
C PHE A 555 13.34 -6.74 21.47
N GLN A 556 14.34 -6.55 20.60
CA GLN A 556 15.76 -6.62 20.94
C GLN A 556 16.33 -5.23 21.21
N SER A 557 17.14 -5.07 22.27
CA SER A 557 17.70 -3.76 22.64
C SER A 557 18.81 -3.26 21.70
N GLN A 558 19.48 -4.15 20.96
CA GLN A 558 20.59 -3.80 20.07
C GLN A 558 20.54 -4.56 18.75
N LEU A 559 19.39 -4.60 18.09
CA LEU A 559 19.21 -5.35 16.84
C LEU A 559 20.20 -4.91 15.74
N ARG A 560 21.02 -5.86 15.25
CA ARG A 560 22.06 -5.63 14.23
C ARG A 560 22.00 -6.65 13.09
N SER A 561 22.57 -6.30 11.94
CA SER A 561 22.77 -7.21 10.80
C SER A 561 23.88 -8.22 11.09
N ASN A 562 23.64 -9.48 10.71
CA ASN A 562 24.62 -10.57 10.73
C ASN A 562 25.28 -10.74 9.35
N ASP A 563 26.33 -11.54 9.29
CA ASP A 563 26.96 -11.94 8.03
C ASP A 563 25.92 -12.63 7.12
N GLY A 564 25.80 -12.14 5.88
CA GLY A 564 24.86 -12.67 4.87
C GLY A 564 23.58 -11.88 4.65
N TYR A 565 23.39 -10.72 5.31
CA TYR A 565 22.26 -9.84 5.01
C TYR A 565 22.53 -9.02 3.72
N PRO A 566 21.69 -9.09 2.67
CA PRO A 566 21.96 -8.46 1.38
C PRO A 566 22.12 -6.93 1.52
N ASP A 567 23.15 -6.38 0.89
CA ASP A 567 23.41 -4.94 0.76
C ASP A 567 23.52 -4.15 2.08
N THR A 568 23.74 -4.81 3.22
CA THR A 568 23.99 -4.14 4.52
C THR A 568 25.29 -4.62 5.16
N PRO A 569 26.22 -3.74 5.55
CA PRO A 569 27.43 -4.12 6.27
C PRO A 569 27.10 -4.85 7.57
N THR A 570 27.83 -5.92 7.89
CA THR A 570 27.71 -6.65 9.16
C THR A 570 27.86 -5.71 10.36
N GLY A 571 26.97 -5.84 11.34
CA GLY A 571 26.97 -5.03 12.55
C GLY A 571 26.22 -3.70 12.44
N SER A 572 25.60 -3.42 11.29
CA SER A 572 24.72 -2.25 11.11
C SER A 572 23.45 -2.39 11.94
N THR A 573 22.96 -1.31 12.55
CA THR A 573 21.69 -1.32 13.29
C THR A 573 20.52 -1.57 12.35
N LEU A 574 19.68 -2.56 12.65
CA LEU A 574 18.43 -2.79 11.93
C LEU A 574 17.26 -2.25 12.77
N LEU A 575 16.23 -1.73 12.10
CA LEU A 575 15.00 -1.29 12.78
C LEU A 575 14.10 -2.48 13.10
N GLY A 576 14.00 -3.43 12.18
CA GLY A 576 13.26 -4.67 12.35
C GLY A 576 13.29 -5.54 11.10
N PHE A 577 12.93 -6.80 11.24
CA PHE A 577 12.66 -7.74 10.16
C PHE A 577 11.77 -8.89 10.66
N CYS A 578 10.99 -9.51 9.79
CA CYS A 578 10.28 -10.76 10.09
C CYS A 578 10.70 -11.87 9.16
N THR A 579 10.65 -13.10 9.66
CA THR A 579 10.77 -14.29 8.81
C THR A 579 9.40 -14.59 8.23
N LEU A 580 9.32 -14.78 6.91
CA LEU A 580 8.04 -15.04 6.25
C LEU A 580 7.41 -16.36 6.76
N PRO A 581 6.08 -16.44 6.85
CA PRO A 581 5.40 -17.65 7.25
C PRO A 581 5.69 -18.80 6.26
N THR A 582 6.03 -19.97 6.78
CA THR A 582 6.25 -21.18 5.96
C THR A 582 4.94 -21.72 5.40
N ALA A 583 4.83 -21.92 4.09
CA ALA A 583 3.63 -22.51 3.48
C ALA A 583 3.49 -24.01 3.85
N GLY A 584 2.25 -24.51 3.85
CA GLY A 584 1.96 -25.95 4.05
C GLY A 584 2.05 -26.45 5.50
N ILE A 585 2.06 -25.54 6.48
CA ILE A 585 2.00 -25.92 7.90
C ILE A 585 0.57 -26.34 8.26
N THR A 586 0.45 -27.54 8.85
CA THR A 586 -0.81 -28.08 9.37
C THR A 586 -0.75 -28.13 10.90
N SER A 587 -1.88 -28.40 11.55
CA SER A 587 -1.94 -28.62 13.01
C SER A 587 -1.05 -29.77 13.50
N SER A 588 -0.60 -30.66 12.60
CA SER A 588 0.28 -31.79 12.90
C SER A 588 1.77 -31.53 12.64
N THR A 589 2.12 -30.38 12.04
CA THR A 589 3.51 -30.07 11.69
C THR A 589 4.34 -29.77 12.94
N ARG A 590 5.53 -30.36 13.04
CA ARG A 590 6.42 -30.17 14.19
C ARG A 590 6.88 -28.71 14.31
N PRO A 591 6.92 -28.11 15.52
CA PRO A 591 7.36 -26.73 15.74
C PRO A 591 8.73 -26.40 15.15
N SER A 592 9.65 -27.37 15.10
CA SER A 592 10.98 -27.18 14.50
C SER A 592 10.95 -26.74 13.03
N ARG A 593 9.84 -26.95 12.30
CA ARG A 593 9.66 -26.52 10.90
C ARG A 593 9.30 -25.05 10.75
N TYR A 594 8.72 -24.44 11.77
CA TYR A 594 8.29 -23.04 11.76
C TYR A 594 8.90 -22.23 12.91
N ILE A 595 9.89 -22.78 13.62
CA ILE A 595 10.45 -22.20 14.84
C ILE A 595 11.08 -20.81 14.62
N THR A 596 11.46 -20.50 13.38
CA THR A 596 12.06 -19.22 13.00
C THR A 596 11.02 -18.14 12.67
N ASP A 597 9.72 -18.43 12.71
CA ASP A 597 8.67 -17.43 12.46
C ASP A 597 8.65 -16.29 13.50
N GLY A 598 7.95 -15.20 13.17
CA GLY A 598 7.86 -14.00 13.98
C GLY A 598 8.83 -12.88 13.58
N CYS A 599 8.63 -11.74 14.24
CA CYS A 599 9.30 -10.48 13.95
C CYS A 599 10.35 -10.12 15.01
N ASN A 600 11.55 -9.77 14.55
CA ASN A 600 12.61 -9.19 15.35
C ASN A 600 12.61 -7.66 15.18
N ILE A 601 12.42 -6.92 16.27
CA ILE A 601 12.23 -5.47 16.25
C ILE A 601 13.21 -4.80 17.20
N LEU A 602 13.82 -3.68 16.78
CA LEU A 602 14.62 -2.86 17.66
C LEU A 602 13.71 -2.17 18.69
N SER A 603 13.88 -2.47 19.98
CA SER A 603 13.03 -1.95 21.05
C SER A 603 13.05 -0.42 21.17
N ALA A 604 14.13 0.23 20.72
CA ALA A 604 14.24 1.68 20.67
C ALA A 604 13.24 2.36 19.69
N THR A 605 12.57 1.59 18.83
CA THR A 605 11.52 2.05 17.92
C THR A 605 10.10 1.99 18.51
N MET A 606 9.94 1.38 19.69
CA MET A 606 8.66 1.37 20.41
C MET A 606 8.21 2.80 20.79
N PRO A 607 6.91 3.04 21.05
CA PRO A 607 6.41 4.35 21.46
C PRO A 607 7.17 4.93 22.65
N GLY A 608 7.84 6.07 22.45
CA GLY A 608 8.67 6.73 23.47
C GLY A 608 10.09 6.17 23.62
N GLY A 609 10.52 5.30 22.71
CA GLY A 609 11.88 4.78 22.63
C GLY A 609 12.93 5.81 22.22
N THR A 610 14.21 5.40 22.24
CA THR A 610 15.37 6.29 22.06
C THR A 610 15.76 6.55 20.61
N TYR A 611 15.18 5.83 19.64
CA TYR A 611 15.52 5.97 18.21
C TYR A 611 14.66 7.06 17.54
N GLY A 612 15.14 8.30 17.59
CA GLY A 612 14.42 9.47 17.07
C GLY A 612 14.02 9.31 15.59
N GLY A 613 12.78 9.71 15.27
CA GLY A 613 12.20 9.58 13.93
C GLY A 613 11.47 8.26 13.68
N TYR A 614 11.74 7.22 14.47
CA TYR A 614 11.11 5.89 14.35
C TYR A 614 10.54 5.36 15.68
N ASN A 615 10.51 6.17 16.75
CA ASN A 615 10.11 5.79 18.11
C ASN A 615 8.60 5.94 18.40
N LEU A 616 7.76 5.70 17.40
CA LEU A 616 6.29 5.79 17.49
C LEU A 616 5.62 4.41 17.42
N GLY A 617 6.40 3.32 17.35
CA GLY A 617 5.89 1.95 17.23
C GLY A 617 5.51 1.51 15.81
N GLY A 618 5.70 2.39 14.81
CA GLY A 618 5.41 2.13 13.40
C GLY A 618 6.27 1.03 12.78
N THR A 619 7.51 0.84 13.25
CA THR A 619 8.37 -0.26 12.79
C THR A 619 7.71 -1.61 13.03
N THR A 620 7.18 -1.84 14.23
CA THR A 620 6.47 -3.08 14.57
C THR A 620 5.27 -3.32 13.66
N VAL A 621 4.48 -2.28 13.38
CA VAL A 621 3.29 -2.39 12.51
C VAL A 621 3.70 -2.70 11.07
N HIS A 622 4.73 -2.02 10.57
CA HIS A 622 5.25 -2.24 9.22
C HIS A 622 5.82 -3.65 9.04
N GLU A 623 6.50 -4.19 10.05
CA GLU A 623 7.06 -5.53 10.02
C GLU A 623 5.96 -6.59 10.19
N VAL A 624 5.06 -6.45 11.18
CA VAL A 624 3.92 -7.38 11.37
C VAL A 624 2.97 -7.35 10.17
N GLY A 625 2.73 -6.20 9.52
CA GLY A 625 1.89 -6.12 8.33
C GLY A 625 2.52 -6.71 7.06
N ARG A 626 3.82 -7.07 7.11
CA ARG A 626 4.53 -7.76 6.03
C ARG A 626 4.55 -9.28 6.21
N GLU A 627 4.39 -9.77 7.45
CA GLU A 627 4.27 -11.17 7.85
C GLU A 627 2.82 -11.64 7.66
#